data_AF-A0A1V5KEC9-F1
#
_entry.id   AF-A0A1V5KEC9-F1
#
_cell.length_a   1.000
_cell.length_b   1.000
_cell.length_c   1.000
_cell.angle_alpha   90.00
_cell.angle_beta   90.00
_cell.angle_gamma   90.00
#
_symmetry.space_group_name_H-M   'P 1'
#
loop_
_entity.id
_entity.type
_entity.pdbx_description
1 polymer ?
#
loop_
_entity_poly.entity_id
_entity_poly.type
_entity_poly.pdbx_seq_one_letter_code
_entity_poly.pdbx_strand_id
1 'polypeptide(L)' 'MSGEVLTASAMNAYNDFNKAETVRPSGFDRFTVKGNRLRVTVPAKSVVVLEIYP' A
#
# COMPACT_ATOMS: atom_id res chain seq x y z
N MET A 1 -2.08 12.16 8.69
CA MET A 1 -2.11 10.70 8.40
C MET A 1 -1.11 10.43 7.31
N SER A 2 -0.45 9.29 7.36
CA SER A 2 0.43 8.79 6.31
C SER A 2 -0.03 7.40 5.89
N GLY A 3 0.38 6.96 4.70
CA GLY A 3 0.02 5.65 4.19
C GLY A 3 1.14 5.05 3.37
N GLU A 4 1.29 3.74 3.47
CA GLU A 4 2.24 2.95 2.70
C GLU A 4 1.56 1.69 2.16
N VAL A 5 1.96 1.26 0.97
CA VAL A 5 1.46 0.05 0.32
C VAL A 5 2.59 -0.76 -0.27
N LEU A 6 2.53 -2.07 -0.03
CA LEU A 6 3.31 -3.09 -0.73
C LEU A 6 2.37 -3.85 -1.66
N THR A 7 2.58 -3.79 -2.97
CA THR A 7 1.72 -4.46 -3.96
C THR A 7 2.46 -4.76 -5.26
N ALA A 8 1.86 -5.63 -6.09
CA ALA A 8 2.34 -5.95 -7.43
C ALA A 8 1.19 -6.36 -8.36
N SER A 9 1.41 -6.25 -9.67
CA SER A 9 0.41 -6.62 -10.69
C SER A 9 0.20 -8.14 -10.78
N ALA A 10 1.26 -8.94 -10.58
CA ALA A 10 1.24 -10.39 -10.65
C ALA A 10 1.24 -11.03 -9.25
N MET A 11 0.55 -12.17 -9.08
CA MET A 11 0.46 -12.89 -7.80
C MET A 11 1.81 -13.50 -7.37
N ASN A 12 2.64 -13.86 -8.35
CA ASN A 12 3.96 -14.43 -8.17
C ASN A 12 5.06 -13.40 -8.46
N ALA A 13 4.81 -12.10 -8.26
CA ALA A 13 5.86 -11.10 -8.33
C ALA A 13 6.80 -11.25 -7.13
N TYR A 14 8.11 -11.17 -7.36
CA TYR A 14 9.13 -11.29 -6.32
C TYR A 14 10.41 -10.56 -6.74
N ASN A 15 11.23 -10.24 -5.74
CA ASN A 15 12.56 -9.66 -5.91
C ASN A 15 13.61 -10.78 -5.95
N ASP A 16 14.62 -10.61 -6.80
CA ASP A 16 15.85 -11.40 -6.80
C ASP A 16 17.05 -10.48 -7.10
N PHE A 17 18.24 -11.05 -7.24
CA PHE A 17 19.48 -10.29 -7.47
C PHE A 17 19.47 -9.46 -8.77
N ASN A 18 18.66 -9.84 -9.77
CA ASN A 18 18.57 -9.12 -11.04
C ASN A 18 17.44 -8.08 -11.05
N LYS A 19 16.47 -8.17 -10.13
CA LYS A 19 15.29 -7.29 -10.06
C LYS A 19 14.88 -6.95 -8.62
N ALA A 20 15.80 -6.34 -7.89
CA ALA A 20 15.70 -6.08 -6.46
C ALA A 20 14.47 -5.24 -6.02
N GLU A 21 13.93 -4.41 -6.92
CA GLU A 21 12.94 -3.38 -6.58
C GLU A 21 11.55 -3.63 -7.23
N THR A 22 11.24 -4.87 -7.59
CA THR A 22 9.97 -5.25 -8.26
C THR A 22 8.77 -5.14 -7.30
N VAL A 23 8.97 -5.56 -6.05
CA VAL A 23 7.98 -5.53 -4.97
C VAL A 23 8.60 -4.78 -3.80
N ARG A 24 8.22 -3.51 -3.63
CA ARG A 24 8.74 -2.65 -2.56
C ARG A 24 7.64 -1.75 -2.01
N PRO A 25 7.76 -1.28 -0.76
CA PRO A 25 6.83 -0.32 -0.21
C PRO A 25 6.83 0.99 -1.02
N SER A 26 5.68 1.63 -1.09
CA SER A 26 5.48 2.91 -1.77
C SER A 26 4.40 3.72 -1.07
N GLY A 27 4.41 5.04 -1.28
CA GLY A 27 3.39 5.93 -0.72
C GLY A 27 1.99 5.50 -1.12
N PHE A 28 1.06 5.56 -0.18
CA PHE A 28 -0.34 5.20 -0.37
C PHE A 28 -1.25 6.35 0.04
N ASP A 29 -2.13 6.77 -0.86
CA ASP A 29 -3.01 7.94 -0.72
C ASP A 29 -4.48 7.63 -1.05
N ARG A 30 -4.82 6.35 -1.30
CA ARG A 30 -6.17 5.91 -1.69
C ARG A 30 -7.09 5.74 -0.48
N PHE A 31 -7.12 6.75 0.37
CA PHE A 31 -7.99 6.82 1.54
C PHE A 31 -8.58 8.21 1.71
N THR A 32 -9.75 8.28 2.34
CA THR A 32 -10.43 9.53 2.67
C THR A 32 -10.98 9.46 4.09
N VAL A 33 -10.93 10.59 4.80
CA VAL A 33 -11.53 10.75 6.13
C VAL A 33 -12.72 11.70 6.04
N LYS A 34 -13.87 11.31 6.57
CA LYS A 34 -15.04 12.17 6.74
C LYS A 34 -15.61 11.98 8.14
N GLY A 35 -15.46 12.99 8.99
CA GLY A 35 -15.80 12.86 10.42
C GLY A 35 -15.02 11.71 11.05
N ASN A 36 -15.73 10.77 11.67
CA ASN A 36 -15.17 9.57 12.28
C ASN A 36 -15.08 8.36 11.33
N ARG A 37 -15.29 8.53 10.02
CA ARG A 37 -15.19 7.45 9.04
C ARG A 37 -13.94 7.57 8.17
N LEU A 38 -13.12 6.53 8.22
CA LEU A 38 -12.04 6.28 7.26
C LEU A 38 -12.55 5.32 6.17
N ARG A 39 -12.45 5.73 4.90
CA ARG A 39 -12.71 4.87 3.73
C ARG A 39 -11.39 4.65 3.01
N VAL A 40 -11.07 3.39 2.72
CA VAL A 40 -9.81 2.96 2.08
C VAL A 40 -10.12 2.13 0.84
N THR A 41 -9.43 2.40 -0.26
CA THR A 41 -9.49 1.56 -1.47
C THR A 41 -8.22 0.71 -1.55
N VAL A 42 -8.35 -0.55 -1.14
CA VAL A 42 -7.21 -1.49 -1.08
C VAL A 42 -6.98 -2.10 -2.46
N PRO A 43 -5.77 -1.99 -3.04
CA PRO A 43 -5.43 -2.66 -4.30
C PRO A 43 -5.53 -4.18 -4.17
N ALA A 44 -5.71 -4.88 -5.30
CA ALA A 44 -5.56 -6.33 -5.30
C ALA A 44 -4.11 -6.71 -4.94
N LYS A 45 -3.92 -7.80 -4.18
CA LYS A 45 -2.60 -8.34 -3.83
C LYS A 45 -1.73 -7.29 -3.14
N SER A 46 -2.24 -6.72 -2.06
CA SER A 46 -1.55 -5.65 -1.33
C SER A 46 -1.58 -5.81 0.17
N VAL A 47 -0.53 -5.32 0.81
CA VAL A 47 -0.50 -4.98 2.23
C VAL A 47 -0.51 -3.47 2.33
N VAL A 48 -1.41 -2.91 3.13
CA VAL A 48 -1.56 -1.46 3.33
C VAL A 48 -1.36 -1.16 4.82
N VAL A 49 -0.54 -0.14 5.12
CA VAL A 49 -0.36 0.42 6.46
C VAL A 49 -0.85 1.86 6.43
N LEU A 50 -1.62 2.25 7.45
CA LEU A 50 -2.10 3.62 7.64
C LEU A 50 -1.71 4.09 9.04
N GLU A 51 -1.02 5.22 9.12
CA GLU A 51 -0.73 5.88 10.38
C GLU A 51 -1.75 6.98 10.64
N ILE A 52 -2.45 6.87 11.76
CA ILE A 52 -3.53 7.77 12.19
C ILE A 52 -2.99 8.62 13.33
N TYR A 53 -2.95 9.94 13.11
CA TYR A 53 -2.59 10.90 14.15
C TYR A 53 -3.86 11.44 14.82
N PRO A 54 -3.77 11.92 16.08
CA PRO A 54 -4.84 12.64 16.76
C PRO A 54 -5.36 13.85 15.98
#